data_AF-A0A534UZS1-F1
#
_entry.id   AF-A0A534UZS1-F1
#
_cell.length_a   1.000
_cell.length_b   1.000
_cell.length_c   1.000
_cell.angle_alpha   90.00
_cell.angle_beta   90.00
_cell.angle_gamma   90.00
#
_symmetry.space_group_name_H-M   'P 1'
#
loop_
_entity.id
_entity.type
_entity.pdbx_description
1 polymer ?
#
loop_
_entity_poly.entity_id
_entity_poly.type
_entity_poly.pdbx_seq_one_letter_code
_entity_poly.pdbx_strand_id
1 'polypeptide(L)'
;MLPIVAEPTAAAWVERAGAVPVRRLADEVEWALTVRDGVAPIAPPPPGASLTLEDRQLCTRPEWEFPDAEVTFSAPVAVVALFRTAILAFAAHAHGSLIEGLESLLVHVKSEWESQPRHRDPVFARDRWRCAVPICTARRELHDHHVVFRSRGGGNDRENRITLCAWHHLRGVHAGRVRAEGEAPDKIIWDVGVRPGRRALLRLVGERYATS
;
A
#
# COMPACT_ATOMS: atom_id res chain seq x y z
N MET A 1 -10.80 -14.94 10.53
CA MET A 1 -10.22 -13.63 10.92
C MET A 1 -9.80 -13.72 12.38
N LEU A 2 -8.52 -13.45 12.69
CA LEU A 2 -8.07 -13.34 14.07
C LEU A 2 -8.19 -11.87 14.52
N PRO A 3 -8.80 -11.56 15.67
CA PRO A 3 -8.97 -10.18 16.12
C PRO A 3 -7.61 -9.55 16.42
N ILE A 4 -7.38 -8.31 15.97
CA ILE A 4 -6.18 -7.52 16.34
C ILE A 4 -6.40 -6.73 17.64
N VAL A 5 -7.66 -6.41 17.93
CA VAL A 5 -8.08 -5.67 19.13
C VAL A 5 -8.29 -6.65 20.28
N ALA A 6 -7.54 -6.46 21.36
CA ALA A 6 -7.73 -7.14 22.63
C ALA A 6 -7.94 -6.10 23.73
N GLU A 7 -8.64 -6.45 24.81
CA GLU A 7 -8.95 -5.54 25.93
C GLU A 7 -7.76 -4.66 26.38
N PRO A 8 -6.53 -5.18 26.59
CA PRO A 8 -5.40 -4.34 27.03
C PRO A 8 -4.86 -3.38 25.96
N THR A 9 -5.16 -3.59 24.67
CA THR A 9 -4.63 -2.77 23.56
C THR A 9 -5.71 -2.00 22.80
N ALA A 10 -6.98 -2.20 23.14
CA ALA A 10 -8.12 -1.63 22.43
C ALA A 10 -8.11 -0.11 22.41
N ALA A 11 -7.86 0.52 23.57
CA ALA A 11 -7.80 1.98 23.67
C ALA A 11 -6.73 2.57 22.73
N ALA A 12 -5.54 1.95 22.66
CA ALA A 12 -4.45 2.41 21.80
C ALA A 12 -4.77 2.29 20.31
N TRP A 13 -5.43 1.19 19.88
CA TRP A 13 -5.87 1.02 18.50
C TRP A 13 -6.98 2.00 18.10
N VAL A 14 -7.92 2.28 19.02
CA VAL A 14 -8.97 3.28 18.78
C VAL A 14 -8.38 4.69 18.66
N GLU A 15 -7.46 5.05 19.56
CA GLU A 15 -6.73 6.32 19.48
C GLU A 15 -5.97 6.43 18.15
N ARG A 16 -5.26 5.36 17.76
CA ARG A 16 -4.55 5.30 16.48
C ARG A 16 -5.48 5.49 15.29
N ALA A 17 -6.65 4.85 15.29
CA ALA A 17 -7.64 4.98 14.22
C ALA A 17 -8.16 6.43 14.06
N GLY A 18 -8.17 7.21 15.14
CA GLY A 18 -8.48 8.64 15.11
C GLY A 18 -7.33 9.53 14.62
N ALA A 19 -6.09 9.02 14.59
CA ALA A 19 -4.88 9.81 14.32
C ALA A 19 -4.32 9.64 12.90
N VAL A 20 -4.67 8.56 12.20
CA VAL A 20 -4.13 8.22 10.86
C VAL A 20 -5.22 7.86 9.87
N PRO A 21 -4.99 7.99 8.55
CA PRO A 21 -5.93 7.50 7.53
C PRO A 21 -6.15 6.00 7.65
N VAL A 22 -7.34 5.55 7.22
CA VAL A 22 -7.69 4.12 7.10
C VAL A 22 -6.61 3.32 6.38
N ARG A 23 -5.99 3.90 5.34
CA ARG A 23 -4.86 3.27 4.64
C ARG A 23 -3.70 2.94 5.59
N ARG A 24 -3.26 3.91 6.40
CA ARG A 24 -2.13 3.73 7.31
C ARG A 24 -2.52 2.78 8.44
N LEU A 25 -3.74 2.90 8.96
CA LEU A 25 -4.28 1.97 9.94
C LEU A 25 -4.25 0.52 9.43
N ALA A 26 -4.67 0.29 8.18
CA ALA A 26 -4.62 -1.03 7.56
C ALA A 26 -3.18 -1.55 7.43
N ASP A 27 -2.24 -0.71 7.01
CA ASP A 27 -0.82 -1.08 6.93
C ASP A 27 -0.25 -1.44 8.33
N GLU A 28 -0.64 -0.70 9.39
CA GLU A 28 -0.24 -0.98 10.78
C GLU A 28 -0.88 -2.25 11.35
N VAL A 29 -2.16 -2.52 11.02
CA VAL A 29 -2.85 -3.75 11.42
C VAL A 29 -2.20 -4.97 10.76
N GLU A 30 -1.89 -4.88 9.46
CA GLU A 30 -1.20 -5.96 8.73
C GLU A 30 0.18 -6.25 9.33
N TRP A 31 0.96 -5.18 9.60
CA TRP A 31 2.22 -5.29 10.33
C TRP A 31 2.02 -6.01 11.67
N ALA A 32 1.04 -5.60 12.46
CA ALA A 32 0.80 -6.15 13.79
C ALA A 32 0.35 -7.62 13.77
N LEU A 33 -0.48 -8.01 12.79
CA LEU A 33 -0.85 -9.40 12.54
C LEU A 33 0.37 -10.26 12.16
N THR A 34 1.32 -9.66 11.46
CA THR A 34 2.55 -10.33 11.01
C THR A 34 3.57 -10.50 12.13
N VAL A 35 3.72 -9.51 13.03
CA VAL A 35 4.78 -9.52 14.06
C VAL A 35 4.36 -10.10 15.40
N ARG A 36 3.05 -10.20 15.70
CA ARG A 36 2.58 -10.70 17.00
C ARG A 36 2.83 -12.19 17.15
N ASP A 37 3.01 -12.63 18.39
CA ASP A 37 3.09 -14.05 18.72
C ASP A 37 1.67 -14.65 18.82
N GLY A 38 1.26 -15.42 17.81
CA GLY A 38 -0.07 -16.04 17.73
C GLY A 38 -1.22 -15.02 17.83
N VAL A 39 -1.94 -15.07 18.95
CA VAL A 39 -3.07 -14.16 19.27
C VAL A 39 -2.74 -13.19 20.40
N ALA A 40 -1.47 -13.08 20.79
CA ALA A 40 -1.05 -12.19 21.85
C ALA A 40 -1.47 -10.73 21.55
N PRO A 41 -1.98 -9.99 22.55
CA PRO A 41 -2.28 -8.58 22.39
C PRO A 41 -1.03 -7.80 21.95
N ILE A 42 -1.19 -6.96 20.94
CA ILE A 42 -0.14 -6.07 20.45
C ILE A 42 -0.70 -4.65 20.29
N ALA A 43 0.06 -3.66 20.75
CA ALA A 43 -0.27 -2.25 20.58
C ALA A 43 0.06 -1.78 19.16
N PRO A 44 -0.57 -0.71 18.65
CA PRO A 44 -0.14 -0.09 17.40
C PRO A 44 1.33 0.36 17.50
N PRO A 45 2.08 0.37 16.39
CA PRO A 45 3.48 0.75 16.40
C PRO A 45 3.65 2.23 16.78
N PRO A 46 4.82 2.64 17.33
CA PRO A 46 5.09 4.03 17.62
C PRO A 46 4.83 4.95 16.41
N PRO A 47 4.34 6.19 16.61
CA PRO A 47 4.10 7.12 15.49
C PRO A 47 5.37 7.31 14.65
N GLY A 48 5.25 7.18 13.33
CA GLY A 48 6.39 7.30 12.41
C GLY A 48 7.30 6.07 12.34
N ALA A 49 6.99 4.99 13.06
CA ALA A 49 7.73 3.75 12.92
C ALA A 49 7.65 3.22 11.48
N SER A 50 8.81 2.77 10.98
CA SER A 50 8.89 2.01 9.76
C SER A 50 8.15 0.69 9.94
N LEU A 51 7.22 0.39 9.02
CA LEU A 51 6.53 -0.90 8.95
C LEU A 51 7.26 -1.89 8.04
N THR A 52 8.43 -1.50 7.50
CA THR A 52 9.26 -2.40 6.72
C THR A 52 9.76 -3.49 7.66
N LEU A 53 9.28 -4.70 7.45
CA LEU A 53 9.86 -5.88 8.06
C LEU A 53 11.16 -6.17 7.30
N GLU A 54 12.26 -6.37 8.02
CA GLU A 54 13.44 -7.00 7.44
C GLU A 54 13.00 -8.32 6.80
N ASP A 55 13.65 -8.74 5.70
CA ASP A 55 13.43 -10.03 5.07
C ASP A 55 13.69 -11.12 6.11
N ARG A 56 12.69 -11.41 6.94
CA ARG A 56 12.66 -12.63 7.71
C ARG A 56 12.64 -13.69 6.64
N GLN A 57 13.66 -14.53 6.68
CA GLN A 57 13.57 -15.86 6.13
C GLN A 57 12.25 -16.39 6.65
N LEU A 58 11.22 -16.39 5.79
CA LEU A 58 10.01 -17.14 6.02
C LEU A 58 10.54 -18.56 6.01
N CYS A 59 10.95 -19.06 7.18
CA CYS A 59 11.23 -20.45 7.34
C CYS A 59 10.02 -21.14 6.72
N THR A 60 10.25 -22.04 5.77
CA THR A 60 9.22 -22.99 5.39
C THR A 60 8.66 -23.50 6.71
N ARG A 61 7.38 -23.21 6.97
CA ARG A 61 6.73 -23.70 8.17
C ARG A 61 7.05 -25.19 8.27
N PRO A 62 7.41 -25.72 9.45
CA PRO A 62 7.78 -27.12 9.57
C PRO A 62 6.76 -28.00 8.86
N GLU A 63 7.18 -29.07 8.17
CA GLU A 63 6.28 -29.90 7.33
C GLU A 63 5.04 -30.45 8.06
N TRP A 64 5.05 -30.47 9.39
CA TRP A 64 3.95 -30.89 10.25
C TRP A 64 2.91 -29.78 10.54
N GLU A 65 3.24 -28.51 10.28
CA GLU A 65 2.33 -27.38 10.44
C GLU A 65 1.46 -27.28 9.18
N PHE A 66 0.24 -27.83 9.25
CA PHE A 66 -0.73 -27.73 8.17
C PHE A 66 -0.99 -26.25 7.87
N PRO A 67 -1.01 -25.82 6.60
CA PRO A 67 -1.41 -24.47 6.25
C PRO A 67 -2.83 -24.23 6.77
N ASP A 68 -2.94 -23.41 7.81
CA ASP A 68 -4.18 -22.99 8.47
C ASP A 68 -4.77 -21.70 7.86
N ALA A 69 -4.12 -21.19 6.81
CA ALA A 69 -4.51 -19.99 6.11
C ALA A 69 -5.46 -20.32 4.95
N GLU A 70 -6.69 -19.84 5.05
CA GLU A 70 -7.61 -19.81 3.92
C GLU A 70 -7.35 -18.55 3.06
N VAL A 71 -7.00 -18.74 1.79
CA VAL A 71 -6.86 -17.65 0.83
C VAL A 71 -8.14 -17.50 0.03
N THR A 72 -8.89 -16.44 0.31
CA THR A 72 -10.13 -16.13 -0.43
C THR A 72 -9.92 -14.97 -1.40
N PHE A 73 -10.32 -15.14 -2.66
CA PHE A 73 -10.36 -14.08 -3.66
C PHE A 73 -11.80 -13.74 -4.03
N SER A 74 -12.24 -12.51 -3.76
CA SER A 74 -13.57 -12.00 -4.13
C SER A 74 -13.46 -10.89 -5.18
N ALA A 75 -14.20 -11.04 -6.27
CA ALA A 75 -14.23 -10.08 -7.36
C ALA A 75 -15.55 -10.20 -8.15
N PRO A 76 -15.90 -9.25 -9.05
CA PRO A 76 -17.01 -9.42 -9.97
C PRO A 76 -16.93 -10.75 -10.74
N VAL A 77 -18.07 -11.36 -11.05
CA VAL A 77 -18.13 -12.71 -11.68
C VAL A 77 -17.27 -12.83 -12.92
N ALA A 78 -17.20 -11.78 -13.75
CA ALA A 78 -16.37 -11.76 -14.95
C ALA A 78 -14.87 -11.83 -14.65
N VAL A 79 -14.42 -11.18 -13.57
CA VAL A 79 -13.02 -11.22 -13.12
C VAL A 79 -12.67 -12.59 -12.53
N VAL A 80 -13.59 -13.18 -11.75
CA VAL A 80 -13.43 -14.53 -11.20
C VAL A 80 -13.33 -15.56 -12.33
N ALA A 81 -14.20 -15.46 -13.35
CA ALA A 81 -14.18 -16.35 -14.51
C ALA A 81 -12.87 -16.21 -15.29
N LEU A 82 -12.45 -14.97 -15.59
CA LEU A 82 -11.18 -14.70 -16.27
C LEU A 82 -9.99 -15.29 -15.49
N PHE A 83 -9.94 -15.09 -14.18
CA PHE A 83 -8.87 -15.60 -13.33
C PHE A 83 -8.82 -17.14 -13.32
N ARG A 84 -9.97 -17.81 -13.21
CA ARG A 84 -10.05 -19.28 -13.31
C ARG A 84 -9.59 -19.80 -14.67
N THR A 85 -10.01 -19.15 -15.76
CA THR A 85 -9.56 -19.51 -17.11
C THR A 85 -8.05 -19.36 -17.25
N ALA A 86 -7.46 -18.30 -16.69
CA ALA A 86 -6.01 -18.13 -16.66
C ALA A 86 -5.33 -19.28 -15.89
N ILE A 87 -5.79 -19.60 -14.68
CA ILE A 87 -5.26 -20.73 -13.90
C ILE A 87 -5.29 -22.03 -14.69
N LEU A 88 -6.43 -22.34 -15.33
CA LEU A 88 -6.60 -23.56 -16.11
C LEU A 88 -5.68 -23.61 -17.34
N ALA A 89 -5.40 -22.47 -17.97
CA ALA A 89 -4.46 -22.40 -19.09
C ALA A 89 -3.00 -22.72 -18.68
N PHE A 90 -2.68 -22.55 -17.39
CA PHE A 90 -1.37 -22.86 -16.82
C PHE A 90 -1.32 -24.24 -16.11
N ALA A 91 -2.43 -24.96 -16.03
CA ALA A 91 -2.43 -26.33 -15.53
C ALA A 91 -1.73 -27.24 -16.56
N ALA A 92 -0.53 -27.72 -16.22
CA ALA A 92 0.38 -28.40 -17.15
C ALA A 92 -0.19 -29.68 -17.81
N HIS A 93 -1.27 -30.27 -17.28
CA HIS A 93 -1.89 -31.50 -17.78
C HIS A 93 -3.42 -31.42 -17.71
N ALA A 94 -4.12 -32.22 -18.51
CA ALA A 94 -5.59 -32.29 -18.56
C ALA A 94 -6.26 -32.64 -17.21
N HIS A 95 -5.49 -33.09 -16.22
CA HIS A 95 -5.94 -33.41 -14.86
C HIS A 95 -5.17 -32.63 -13.77
N GLY A 96 -4.43 -31.58 -14.13
CA GLY A 96 -3.75 -30.73 -13.15
C GLY A 96 -4.75 -30.04 -12.23
N SER A 97 -4.40 -29.92 -10.95
CA SER A 97 -5.25 -29.23 -9.98
C SER A 97 -5.25 -27.71 -10.22
N LEU A 98 -6.29 -27.02 -9.74
CA LEU A 98 -6.33 -25.55 -9.78
C LEU A 98 -5.17 -24.92 -9.01
N ILE A 99 -4.63 -25.60 -8.00
CA ILE A 99 -3.49 -25.11 -7.22
C ILE A 99 -2.21 -25.15 -8.06
N GLU A 100 -1.93 -26.26 -8.74
CA GLU A 100 -0.75 -26.38 -9.62
C GLU A 100 -0.79 -25.35 -10.77
N GLY A 101 -1.97 -25.15 -11.36
CA GLY A 101 -2.17 -24.10 -12.36
C GLY A 101 -1.97 -22.69 -11.80
N LEU A 102 -2.41 -22.43 -10.57
CA LEU A 102 -2.23 -21.15 -9.89
C LEU A 102 -0.76 -20.89 -9.55
N GLU A 103 -0.05 -21.89 -9.03
CA GLU A 103 1.39 -21.79 -8.76
C GLU A 103 2.16 -21.50 -10.04
N SER A 104 1.87 -22.23 -11.11
CA SER A 104 2.51 -22.03 -12.42
C SER A 104 2.23 -20.64 -12.99
N LEU A 105 0.98 -20.16 -12.88
CA LEU A 105 0.61 -18.79 -13.26
C LEU A 105 1.38 -17.76 -12.42
N LEU A 106 1.49 -17.94 -11.11
CA LEU A 106 2.21 -17.00 -10.23
C LEU A 106 3.71 -16.98 -10.51
N VAL A 107 4.32 -18.12 -10.77
CA VAL A 107 5.73 -18.21 -11.19
C VAL A 107 5.95 -17.49 -12.52
N HIS A 108 5.06 -17.70 -13.49
CA HIS A 108 5.11 -16.99 -14.77
C HIS A 108 4.97 -15.48 -14.58
N VAL A 109 3.96 -15.03 -13.83
CA VAL A 109 3.75 -13.59 -13.53
C VAL A 109 4.97 -12.98 -12.84
N LYS A 110 5.60 -13.69 -11.90
CA LYS A 110 6.84 -13.23 -11.26
C LYS A 110 7.98 -13.10 -12.26
N SER A 111 8.20 -14.11 -13.10
CA SER A 111 9.23 -14.09 -14.13
C SER A 111 9.02 -12.93 -15.13
N GLU A 112 7.79 -12.74 -15.59
CA GLU A 112 7.44 -11.61 -16.46
C GLU A 112 7.69 -10.28 -15.76
N TRP A 113 7.28 -10.13 -14.49
CA TRP A 113 7.55 -8.93 -13.72
C TRP A 113 9.05 -8.63 -13.62
N GLU A 114 9.86 -9.64 -13.31
CA GLU A 114 11.31 -9.52 -13.16
C GLU A 114 12.02 -9.23 -14.50
N SER A 115 11.45 -9.66 -15.63
CA SER A 115 12.01 -9.43 -16.97
C SER A 115 11.68 -8.03 -17.52
N GLN A 116 10.58 -7.41 -17.06
CA GLN A 116 10.24 -6.06 -17.47
C GLN A 116 11.34 -5.07 -17.05
N PRO A 117 11.69 -4.06 -17.88
CA PRO A 117 12.61 -3.02 -17.48
C PRO A 117 12.12 -2.39 -16.18
N ARG A 118 12.86 -2.57 -15.09
CA ARG A 118 12.53 -1.89 -13.83
C ARG A 118 12.41 -0.40 -14.15
N HIS A 119 11.27 0.20 -13.83
CA HIS A 119 11.14 1.65 -13.89
C HIS A 119 12.32 2.23 -13.10
N ARG A 120 13.28 2.85 -13.80
CA ARG A 120 14.61 3.14 -13.23
C ARG A 120 14.58 4.15 -12.10
N ASP A 121 13.46 4.83 -11.96
CA ASP A 121 13.30 5.88 -11.01
C ASP A 121 13.09 5.33 -9.59
N PRO A 122 14.06 5.55 -8.68
CA PRO A 122 14.02 5.02 -7.32
C PRO A 122 12.88 5.59 -6.47
N VAL A 123 12.19 6.63 -6.95
CA VAL A 123 11.02 7.24 -6.28
C VAL A 123 9.86 6.26 -6.19
N PHE A 124 9.57 5.47 -7.23
CA PHE A 124 8.47 4.49 -7.20
C PHE A 124 8.73 3.37 -6.20
N ALA A 125 9.97 2.87 -6.16
CA ALA A 125 10.37 1.85 -5.20
C ALA A 125 10.31 2.38 -3.76
N ARG A 126 10.81 3.60 -3.51
CA ARG A 126 10.70 4.28 -2.20
C ARG A 126 9.24 4.41 -1.76
N ASP A 127 8.36 4.78 -2.68
CA ASP A 127 6.92 4.97 -2.41
C ASP A 127 6.12 3.65 -2.50
N ARG A 128 6.82 2.51 -2.52
CA ARG A 128 6.24 1.15 -2.54
C ARG A 128 5.24 0.93 -3.68
N TRP A 129 5.49 1.55 -4.83
CA TRP A 129 4.61 1.48 -6.01
C TRP A 129 3.16 1.83 -5.67
N ARG A 130 2.97 2.89 -4.89
CA ARG A 130 1.67 3.36 -4.41
C ARG A 130 1.61 4.87 -4.53
N CYS A 131 0.42 5.39 -4.82
CA CYS A 131 0.17 6.84 -4.77
C CYS A 131 0.55 7.39 -3.39
N ALA A 132 1.33 8.47 -3.33
CA ALA A 132 1.81 9.08 -2.09
C ALA A 132 0.72 9.84 -1.32
N VAL A 133 -0.40 10.19 -1.95
CA VAL A 133 -1.53 10.83 -1.24
C VAL A 133 -2.01 9.87 -0.13
N PRO A 134 -1.99 10.28 1.15
CA PRO A 134 -2.16 9.36 2.29
C PRO A 134 -3.51 8.64 2.36
N ILE A 135 -4.53 9.15 1.66
CA ILE A 135 -5.87 8.56 1.60
C ILE A 135 -6.09 7.66 0.37
N CYS A 136 -5.08 7.51 -0.48
CA CYS A 136 -5.20 6.75 -1.73
C CYS A 136 -4.51 5.39 -1.63
N THR A 137 -5.16 4.35 -2.16
CA THR A 137 -4.63 2.98 -2.19
C THR A 137 -4.19 2.53 -3.59
N ALA A 138 -4.25 3.41 -4.59
CA ALA A 138 -3.92 3.09 -5.98
C ALA A 138 -2.45 2.69 -6.16
N ARG A 139 -2.22 1.63 -6.95
CA ARG A 139 -0.90 1.05 -7.28
C ARG A 139 -0.62 0.95 -8.79
N ARG A 140 -1.50 1.52 -9.61
CA ARG A 140 -1.42 1.51 -11.07
C ARG A 140 -1.50 2.93 -11.64
N GLU A 141 -1.07 3.09 -12.89
CA GLU A 141 -1.02 4.38 -13.57
C GLU A 141 -0.28 5.42 -12.71
N LEU A 142 0.92 5.05 -12.25
CA LEU A 142 1.71 5.88 -11.34
C LEU A 142 2.65 6.77 -12.14
N HIS A 143 2.68 8.05 -11.78
CA HIS A 143 3.54 9.06 -12.38
C HIS A 143 4.47 9.64 -11.32
N ASP A 144 5.69 9.98 -11.72
CA ASP A 144 6.58 10.84 -10.94
C ASP A 144 6.06 12.28 -10.98
N HIS A 145 6.08 12.94 -9.84
CA HIS A 145 5.61 14.32 -9.69
C HIS A 145 6.50 15.09 -8.72
N HIS A 146 6.87 16.31 -9.12
CA HIS A 146 7.66 17.21 -8.30
C HIS A 146 6.79 18.00 -7.33
N VAL A 147 7.08 17.95 -6.03
CA VAL A 147 6.38 18.71 -4.98
C VAL A 147 6.49 20.21 -5.24
N VAL A 148 7.71 20.71 -5.39
CA VAL A 148 8.01 22.00 -6.01
C VAL A 148 8.04 21.78 -7.52
N PHE A 149 7.07 22.34 -8.23
CA PHE A 149 6.91 22.10 -9.66
C PHE A 149 8.16 22.56 -10.43
N ARG A 150 8.53 21.82 -11.48
CA ARG A 150 9.63 22.22 -12.39
C ARG A 150 9.42 23.60 -13.00
N SER A 151 8.16 23.96 -13.31
CA SER A 151 7.81 25.29 -13.82
C SER A 151 8.04 26.42 -12.81
N ARG A 152 8.27 26.09 -11.53
CA ARG A 152 8.60 27.01 -10.45
C ARG A 152 10.03 26.82 -9.93
N GLY A 153 10.89 26.18 -10.73
CA GLY A 153 12.31 25.99 -10.41
C GLY A 153 12.63 24.76 -9.54
N GLY A 154 11.67 23.86 -9.30
CA GLY A 154 11.93 22.64 -8.54
C GLY A 154 12.91 21.68 -9.25
N GLY A 155 13.87 21.16 -8.49
CA GLY A 155 14.90 20.21 -8.97
C GLY A 155 14.42 18.76 -9.03
N ASN A 156 15.28 17.87 -9.52
CA ASN A 156 15.01 16.42 -9.61
C ASN A 156 15.46 15.62 -8.37
N ASP A 157 15.74 16.30 -7.27
CA ASP A 157 16.13 15.65 -6.02
C ASP A 157 15.02 14.74 -5.51
N ARG A 158 15.39 13.64 -4.82
CA ARG A 158 14.42 12.62 -4.40
C ARG A 158 13.41 13.20 -3.42
N GLU A 159 13.84 14.12 -2.57
CA GLU A 159 13.05 14.83 -1.57
C GLU A 159 12.01 15.75 -2.22
N ASN A 160 12.25 16.20 -3.46
CA ASN A 160 11.29 17.00 -4.23
C ASN A 160 10.34 16.13 -5.09
N ARG A 161 10.46 14.79 -5.07
CA ARG A 161 9.74 13.91 -5.99
C ARG A 161 8.89 12.90 -5.23
N ILE A 162 7.68 12.65 -5.73
CA ILE A 162 6.70 11.73 -5.16
C ILE A 162 5.98 10.96 -6.27
N THR A 163 5.54 9.75 -5.95
CA THR A 163 4.74 8.91 -6.83
C THR A 163 3.26 9.26 -6.68
N LEU A 164 2.56 9.63 -7.75
CA LEU A 164 1.12 9.90 -7.73
C LEU A 164 0.38 9.05 -8.76
N CYS A 165 -0.80 8.52 -8.44
CA CYS A 165 -1.64 7.92 -9.49
C CYS A 165 -2.14 9.00 -10.47
N ALA A 166 -2.42 8.62 -11.72
CA ALA A 166 -2.80 9.55 -12.78
C ALA A 166 -3.96 10.49 -12.38
N TRP A 167 -4.94 9.99 -11.61
CA TRP A 167 -6.01 10.83 -11.10
C TRP A 167 -5.52 11.88 -10.10
N HIS A 168 -4.76 11.49 -9.07
CA HIS A 168 -4.25 12.44 -8.07
C HIS A 168 -3.22 13.39 -8.66
N HIS A 169 -2.43 12.94 -9.62
CA HIS A 169 -1.51 13.79 -10.36
C HIS A 169 -2.27 14.87 -11.16
N LEU A 170 -3.11 14.46 -12.12
CA LEU A 170 -3.71 15.37 -13.09
C LEU A 170 -4.94 16.10 -12.55
N ARG A 171 -5.81 15.42 -11.80
CA ARG A 171 -7.10 15.94 -11.32
C ARG A 171 -7.07 16.35 -9.84
N GLY A 172 -6.10 15.86 -9.08
CA GLY A 172 -5.83 16.26 -7.71
C GLY A 172 -4.94 17.50 -7.67
N VAL A 173 -3.64 17.30 -7.90
CA VAL A 173 -2.60 18.32 -7.72
C VAL A 173 -2.66 19.40 -8.79
N HIS A 174 -2.60 19.05 -10.08
CA HIS A 174 -2.61 20.07 -11.14
C HIS A 174 -3.92 20.87 -11.23
N ALA A 175 -5.04 20.29 -10.81
CA ALA A 175 -6.31 21.00 -10.74
C ALA A 175 -6.55 21.72 -9.40
N GLY A 176 -5.56 21.75 -8.50
CA GLY A 176 -5.61 22.48 -7.23
C GLY A 176 -6.58 21.92 -6.18
N ARG A 177 -7.01 20.66 -6.32
CA ARG A 177 -7.88 19.96 -5.35
C ARG A 177 -7.08 19.27 -4.24
N VAL A 178 -5.81 18.98 -4.51
CA VAL A 178 -4.83 18.47 -3.56
C VAL A 178 -3.61 19.38 -3.60
N ARG A 179 -3.06 19.70 -2.44
CA ARG A 179 -1.78 20.40 -2.32
C ARG A 179 -0.79 19.52 -1.55
N ALA A 180 0.45 19.52 -2.00
CA ALA A 180 1.58 18.92 -1.32
C ALA A 180 2.64 20.01 -1.12
N GLU A 181 3.12 20.18 0.11
CA GLU A 181 4.19 21.10 0.47
C GLU A 181 5.17 20.37 1.39
N GLY A 182 6.47 20.69 1.35
CA GLY A 182 7.50 20.07 2.20
C GLY A 182 8.38 19.07 1.45
N GLU A 183 8.96 18.12 2.18
CA GLU A 183 9.97 17.18 1.67
C GLU A 183 9.47 15.72 1.73
N ALA A 184 9.64 15.01 0.63
CA ALA A 184 9.30 13.60 0.52
C ALA A 184 10.31 12.71 1.28
N PRO A 185 9.90 11.53 1.74
CA PRO A 185 8.53 11.00 1.67
C PRO A 185 7.63 11.45 2.85
N ASP A 186 8.19 11.62 4.05
CA ASP A 186 7.40 11.64 5.28
C ASP A 186 7.04 13.05 5.80
N LYS A 187 7.71 14.10 5.31
CA LYS A 187 7.53 15.49 5.76
C LYS A 187 6.62 16.31 4.84
N ILE A 188 5.83 15.65 4.01
CA ILE A 188 4.87 16.31 3.14
C ILE A 188 3.63 16.70 3.95
N ILE A 189 3.28 17.99 3.91
CA ILE A 189 1.98 18.49 4.34
C ILE A 189 1.02 18.34 3.17
N TRP A 190 -0.05 17.57 3.39
CA TRP A 190 -1.10 17.33 2.42
C TRP A 190 -2.35 18.10 2.77
N ASP A 191 -2.82 18.93 1.85
CA ASP A 191 -4.19 19.47 1.88
C ASP A 191 -5.03 18.75 0.82
N VAL A 192 -6.11 18.11 1.25
CA VAL A 192 -7.00 17.35 0.37
C VAL A 192 -8.40 17.97 0.37
N GLY A 193 -9.03 18.00 -0.80
CA GLY A 193 -10.35 18.60 -0.97
C GLY A 193 -10.30 20.14 -0.92
N VAL A 194 -9.19 20.72 -1.38
CA VAL A 194 -8.98 22.17 -1.44
C VAL A 194 -10.02 22.81 -2.35
N ARG A 195 -10.61 23.92 -1.88
CA ARG A 195 -11.55 24.75 -2.63
C ARG A 195 -11.21 26.22 -2.42
N PRO A 196 -11.40 27.08 -3.43
CA PRO A 196 -11.17 28.51 -3.29
C PRO A 196 -11.94 29.11 -2.10
N GLY A 197 -11.24 29.89 -1.27
CA GLY A 197 -11.83 30.58 -0.11
C GLY A 197 -12.31 29.67 1.04
N ARG A 198 -11.99 28.36 1.01
CA ARG A 198 -12.34 27.43 2.09
C ARG A 198 -11.11 26.70 2.60
N ARG A 199 -11.14 26.30 3.89
CA ARG A 199 -10.17 25.36 4.44
C ARG A 199 -10.25 24.03 3.68
N ALA A 200 -9.11 23.37 3.53
CA ALA A 200 -9.07 22.00 3.01
C ALA A 200 -10.00 21.10 3.83
N LEU A 201 -10.60 20.11 3.17
CA LEU A 201 -11.44 19.11 3.85
C LEU A 201 -10.62 18.30 4.85
N LEU A 202 -9.38 17.98 4.47
CA LEU A 202 -8.47 17.19 5.27
C LEU A 202 -7.05 17.76 5.15
N ARG A 203 -6.36 17.86 6.27
CA ARG A 203 -4.94 18.20 6.34
C ARG A 203 -4.17 17.08 7.02
N LEU A 204 -3.04 16.67 6.43
CA LEU A 204 -2.15 15.64 6.98
C LEU A 204 -0.71 16.11 6.97
N VAL A 205 0.10 15.57 7.89
CA VAL A 205 1.57 15.64 7.86
C VAL A 205 2.08 14.22 7.71
N GLY A 206 2.72 13.93 6.57
CA GLY A 206 3.00 12.56 6.15
C GLY A 206 1.71 11.75 6.10
N GLU A 207 1.67 10.65 6.86
CA GLU A 207 0.50 9.78 6.98
C GLU A 207 -0.32 10.00 8.27
N ARG A 208 -0.23 11.19 8.91
CA ARG A 208 -0.98 11.52 10.14
C ARG A 208 -1.92 12.70 9.91
N TYR A 209 -3.11 12.67 10.51
CA TYR A 209 -3.97 13.84 10.51
C TYR A 209 -3.29 14.99 11.26
N ALA A 210 -3.30 16.19 10.67
CA ALA A 210 -2.91 17.38 11.39
C ALA A 210 -4.03 17.72 12.38
N THR A 211 -3.72 17.70 13.68
CA THR A 211 -4.63 18.25 14.69
C THR A 211 -4.88 19.72 14.40
N SER A 212 -6.14 20.13 14.50
CA SER A 212 -6.60 21.50 14.21
C SER A 212 -5.93 22.54 15.08
#